data_AF-A0A7J4RT91-F1
#
_entry.id   AF-A0A7J4RT91-F1
#
_cell.length_a   1.000
_cell.length_b   1.000
_cell.length_c   1.000
_cell.angle_alpha   90.00
_cell.angle_beta   90.00
_cell.angle_gamma   90.00
#
_symmetry.space_group_name_H-M   'P 1'
#
loop_
_entity.id
_entity.type
_entity.pdbx_description
1 polymer ?
#
loop_
_entity_poly.entity_id
_entity_poly.type
_entity_poly.pdbx_seq_one_letter_code
_entity_poly.pdbx_strand_id
1 'polypeptide(L)' 'MIVAEHPIGRIGTADDVAKAILYFASDDSSWTTGAVLVLDGGASTK' A
#
# COMPACT_ATOMS: atom_id res chain seq x y z
N MET A 1 -9.97 2.36 18.07
CA MET A 1 -10.73 2.98 16.98
C MET A 1 -9.94 2.96 15.66
N ILE A 2 -8.76 3.56 15.55
CA ILE A 2 -8.00 3.66 14.27
C ILE A 2 -7.65 2.28 13.64
N VAL A 3 -7.25 1.28 14.43
CA VAL A 3 -6.89 -0.06 13.90
C VAL A 3 -8.09 -0.76 13.24
N ALA A 4 -9.28 -0.65 13.81
CA ALA A 4 -10.48 -1.31 13.29
C ALA A 4 -10.91 -0.75 11.92
N GLU A 5 -10.47 0.46 11.58
CA GLU A 5 -10.73 1.05 10.26
C GLU A 5 -9.98 0.34 9.12
N HIS A 6 -8.90 -0.38 9.43
CA HIS A 6 -8.07 -1.09 8.47
C HIS A 6 -8.39 -2.60 8.54
N PRO A 7 -9.04 -3.23 7.54
CA PRO A 7 -9.31 -4.67 7.52
C PRO A 7 -8.13 -5.58 7.87
N ILE A 8 -6.91 -5.17 7.49
CA ILE A 8 -5.68 -5.89 7.83
C ILE A 8 -5.37 -5.95 9.34
N GLY A 9 -6.08 -5.18 10.17
CA GLY A 9 -6.02 -5.27 11.63
C GLY A 9 -4.78 -4.63 12.28
N ARG A 10 -4.07 -3.75 11.57
CA ARG A 10 -2.93 -2.99 12.11
C ARG A 10 -2.79 -1.61 11.46
N ILE A 11 -2.04 -0.74 12.12
CA ILE A 11 -1.61 0.55 11.54
C ILE A 11 -0.48 0.29 10.53
N GLY A 12 -0.50 1.06 9.44
CA GLY A 12 0.59 1.09 8.47
C GLY A 12 1.88 1.64 9.06
N THR A 13 3.00 1.20 8.52
CA THR A 13 4.35 1.62 8.93
C THR A 13 5.07 2.28 7.76
N ALA A 14 6.16 3.00 8.04
CA ALA A 14 6.99 3.57 6.99
C ALA A 14 7.54 2.48 6.03
N ASP A 15 7.82 1.29 6.54
CA ASP A 15 8.27 0.14 5.77
C ASP A 15 7.23 -0.34 4.74
N ASP A 16 5.94 -0.24 5.04
CA ASP A 16 4.87 -0.60 4.10
C ASP A 16 4.89 0.32 2.88
N VAL A 17 5.10 1.62 3.11
CA VAL A 17 5.23 2.63 2.05
C VAL A 17 6.53 2.44 1.28
N ALA A 18 7.65 2.20 1.98
CA ALA A 18 8.95 1.99 1.35
C ALA A 18 8.94 0.79 0.40
N LYS A 19 8.29 -0.31 0.77
CA LYS A 19 8.15 -1.50 -0.09
C LYS A 19 7.30 -1.24 -1.33
N ALA A 20 6.24 -0.45 -1.20
CA ALA A 20 5.42 -0.07 -2.35
C ALA A 20 6.18 0.85 -3.33
N ILE A 21 6.97 1.79 -2.80
CA ILE A 21 7.88 2.61 -3.60
C ILE A 21 8.91 1.71 -4.29
N LEU A 22 9.52 0.78 -3.55
CA LEU A 22 10.51 -0.15 -4.10
C LEU A 22 9.92 -0.97 -5.25
N TYR A 23 8.69 -1.47 -5.11
CA TYR A 23 7.99 -2.17 -6.20
C TYR A 23 7.94 -1.29 -7.46
N PHE A 24 7.44 -0.05 -7.35
CA PHE A 24 7.36 0.87 -8.49
C PHE A 24 8.73 1.33 -9.05
N ALA A 25 9.77 1.31 -8.23
CA ALA A 25 11.13 1.64 -8.64
C ALA A 25 11.90 0.44 -9.21
N SER A 26 11.33 -0.77 -9.13
CA SER A 26 11.97 -2.01 -9.55
C SER A 26 11.51 -2.49 -10.93
N ASP A 27 12.30 -3.39 -11.52
CA ASP A 27 12.00 -4.04 -12.80
C ASP A 27 10.70 -4.87 -12.77
N ASP A 28 10.24 -5.28 -11.58
CA ASP A 28 8.96 -6.00 -11.40
C ASP A 28 7.76 -5.17 -11.86
N SER A 29 7.91 -3.85 -11.91
CA SER A 29 6.88 -2.91 -12.38
C SER A 29 7.15 -2.35 -13.77
N SER A 30 8.07 -2.94 -14.55
CA SER A 30 8.57 -2.42 -15.84
C SER A 30 7.50 -2.08 -16.90
N TRP A 31 6.29 -2.64 -16.81
CA TRP A 31 5.18 -2.33 -17.70
C TRP A 31 4.04 -1.52 -17.04
N THR A 32 4.26 -1.03 -15.82
CA THR A 32 3.26 -0.26 -15.06
C THR A 32 3.57 1.23 -15.12
N THR A 33 2.60 2.00 -15.59
CA THR A 33 2.63 3.47 -15.52
C THR A 33 1.22 4.02 -15.38
N GLY A 34 1.07 5.23 -14.81
CA GLY A 34 -0.24 5.86 -14.59
C GLY A 34 -1.14 5.15 -13.56
N ALA A 35 -0.61 4.20 -12.81
CA ALA A 35 -1.34 3.45 -11.80
C ALA A 35 -1.22 4.08 -10.40
N VAL A 36 -2.26 3.91 -9.58
CA VAL A 36 -2.25 4.27 -8.16
C VAL A 36 -2.32 2.99 -7.34
N LEU A 37 -1.33 2.78 -6.47
CA LEU A 37 -1.36 1.69 -5.49
C LEU A 37 -1.86 2.24 -4.15
N VAL A 38 -3.08 1.86 -3.77
CA VAL A 38 -3.69 2.27 -2.50
C VAL A 38 -3.09 1.45 -1.35
N LEU A 39 -2.53 2.15 -0.36
CA LEU A 39 -1.86 1.56 0.81
C LEU A 39 -2.55 2.01 2.10
N ASP A 40 -3.72 1.45 2.39
CA ASP A 40 -4.55 1.85 3.53
C ASP A 40 -5.06 0.67 4.34
N GLY A 41 -4.41 -0.50 4.21
CA GLY A 41 -4.81 -1.71 4.90
C GLY A 41 -6.22 -2.20 4.56
N GLY A 42 -6.81 -1.74 3.45
CA GLY A 42 -8.16 -2.07 2.97
C GLY A 42 -9.25 -1.09 3.40
N ALA A 43 -8.89 0.07 3.99
CA ALA A 43 -9.86 1.02 4.52
C ALA A 43 -10.82 1.57 3.45
N SER A 44 -10.33 1.83 2.24
CA SER A 44 -11.11 2.41 1.13
C SER A 44 -12.00 1.40 0.40
N THR A 45 -11.87 0.10 0.68
CA THR A 45 -12.57 -0.98 -0.03
C THR A 45 -13.54 -1.76 0.87
N LYS A 46 -13.87 -1.22 2.04
CA LYS A 46 -14.88 -1.77 2.95
C LYS A 46 -16.30 -1.62 2.42
#